data_AF-A0A0W8D012-F1
#
_entry.id   AF-A0A0W8D012-F1
#
_cell.length_a   1.000
_cell.length_b   1.000
_cell.length_c   1.000
_cell.angle_alpha   90.00
_cell.angle_beta   90.00
_cell.angle_gamma   90.00
#
_symmetry.space_group_name_H-M   'P 1'
#
loop_
_entity.id
_entity.type
_entity.pdbx_description
1 polymer ?
#
loop_
_entity_poly.entity_id
_entity_poly.type
_entity_poly.pdbx_seq_one_letter_code
_entity_poly.pdbx_strand_id
1 'polypeptide(L)'
;MDATLATFDTVETADCVESCPVAGFESSMVVATYQLHKAAEIGEKEDRRSGTIQHFQLSCDDAASTDGANVSVHKLEGITTSSGIFDIKWNTEAMNGKAVLGAATAGGSLELYELAREGDVQTLRHSGLTTDTNAESMCLSLDWNNRVHSRAQPSICVSHSDG
;
A
#
# COMPACT_ATOMS: atom_id res chain seq x y z
N MET A 1 10.93 26.45 -11.55
CA MET A 1 11.71 25.72 -10.53
C MET A 1 10.81 24.60 -10.09
N ASP A 2 11.19 23.36 -10.37
CA ASP A 2 10.45 22.20 -9.91
C ASP A 2 10.82 21.98 -8.45
N ALA A 3 10.05 22.60 -7.55
CA ALA A 3 10.26 22.47 -6.11
C ALA A 3 9.78 21.08 -5.67
N THR A 4 10.69 20.27 -5.13
CA THR A 4 10.33 19.03 -4.44
C THR A 4 9.75 19.38 -3.08
N LEU A 5 8.55 18.88 -2.77
CA LEU A 5 7.85 19.18 -1.52
C LEU A 5 8.48 18.48 -0.31
N ALA A 6 8.80 17.19 -0.46
CA ALA A 6 9.41 16.36 0.56
C ALA A 6 10.15 15.19 -0.10
N THR A 7 11.18 14.68 0.59
CA THR A 7 11.95 13.49 0.21
C THR A 7 12.04 12.57 1.40
N PHE A 8 11.81 11.28 1.18
CA PHE A 8 11.89 10.25 2.21
C PHE A 8 12.77 9.10 1.72
N ASP A 9 13.60 8.56 2.62
CA ASP A 9 14.29 7.31 2.41
C ASP A 9 13.38 6.16 2.85
N THR A 10 12.98 5.30 1.91
CA THR A 10 12.16 4.12 2.19
C THR A 10 12.98 2.98 2.80
N VAL A 11 14.30 3.10 2.88
CA VAL A 11 15.27 2.09 3.35
C VAL A 11 15.38 0.87 2.43
N GLU A 12 14.25 0.33 2.00
CA GLU A 12 14.14 -0.68 0.95
C GLU A 12 13.75 -0.03 -0.39
N THR A 13 13.91 -0.78 -1.49
CA THR A 13 13.56 -0.30 -2.83
C THR A 13 12.04 -0.07 -2.92
N ALA A 14 11.64 1.18 -3.18
CA ALA A 14 10.25 1.53 -3.42
C ALA A 14 9.80 0.94 -4.77
N ASP A 15 8.68 0.22 -4.75
CA ASP A 15 8.20 -0.52 -5.93
C ASP A 15 6.90 0.09 -6.47
N CYS A 16 5.94 0.39 -5.59
CA CYS A 16 4.67 1.02 -5.97
C CYS A 16 4.19 2.06 -4.93
N VAL A 17 3.35 2.98 -5.40
CA VAL A 17 2.75 4.06 -4.61
C VAL A 17 1.29 4.24 -5.01
N GLU A 18 0.41 4.46 -4.03
CA GLU A 18 -1.01 4.71 -4.25
C GLU A 18 -1.54 5.78 -3.29
N SER A 19 -2.25 6.76 -3.84
CA SER A 19 -3.02 7.75 -3.08
C SER A 19 -4.42 7.23 -2.82
N CYS A 20 -4.92 7.37 -1.60
CA CYS A 20 -6.22 6.85 -1.21
C CYS A 20 -7.34 7.64 -1.90
N PRO A 21 -8.23 7.01 -2.70
CA PRO A 21 -9.33 7.70 -3.37
C PRO A 21 -10.58 7.81 -2.49
N VAL A 22 -10.59 7.17 -1.33
CA VAL A 22 -11.79 7.02 -0.51
C VAL A 22 -12.13 8.35 0.17
N ALA A 23 -13.39 8.75 0.03
CA ALA A 23 -13.90 9.97 0.65
C ALA A 23 -13.60 10.01 2.16
N GLY A 24 -12.98 11.11 2.60
CA GLY A 24 -12.51 11.27 3.97
C GLY A 24 -11.13 10.67 4.25
N PHE A 25 -10.44 10.00 3.33
CA PHE A 25 -9.08 9.48 3.51
C PHE A 25 -8.09 10.00 2.44
N GLU A 26 -8.50 11.00 1.65
CA GLU A 26 -7.78 11.50 0.46
C GLU A 26 -6.40 12.09 0.77
N SER A 27 -6.18 12.48 2.03
CA SER A 27 -4.87 12.93 2.52
C SER A 27 -3.83 11.82 2.60
N SER A 28 -4.25 10.55 2.49
CA SER A 28 -3.37 9.39 2.75
C SER A 28 -2.76 8.85 1.47
N MET A 29 -1.47 8.57 1.53
CA MET A 29 -0.68 7.93 0.49
C MET A 29 0.08 6.75 1.10
N VAL A 30 0.19 5.66 0.36
CA VAL A 30 0.96 4.50 0.78
C VAL A 30 2.03 4.20 -0.25
N VAL A 31 3.24 3.95 0.24
CA VAL A 31 4.37 3.44 -0.56
C VAL A 31 4.65 2.02 -0.10
N ALA A 32 4.73 1.09 -1.05
CA ALA A 32 5.14 -0.27 -0.76
C ALA A 32 6.54 -0.55 -1.32
N THR A 33 7.28 -1.39 -0.60
CA THR A 33 8.66 -1.75 -0.95
C THR A 33 8.80 -3.22 -1.32
N TYR A 34 9.82 -3.48 -2.14
CA TYR A 34 10.29 -4.81 -2.48
C TYR A 34 11.80 -4.85 -2.29
N GLN A 35 12.29 -5.83 -1.54
CA GLN A 35 13.72 -6.08 -1.40
C GLN A 35 14.01 -7.57 -1.54
N LEU A 36 14.87 -7.89 -2.52
CA LEU A 36 15.46 -9.23 -2.63
C LEU A 36 16.76 -9.27 -1.84
N HIS A 37 16.84 -10.23 -0.93
CA HIS A 37 18.05 -10.58 -0.17
C HIS A 37 18.57 -11.90 -0.72
N LYS A 38 19.71 -11.85 -1.42
CA LYS A 38 20.28 -13.06 -2.02
C LYS A 38 20.89 -13.95 -0.94
N ALA A 39 20.60 -15.24 -0.98
CA ALA A 39 21.07 -16.24 -0.02
C ALA A 39 22.59 -16.15 0.22
N ALA A 40 23.35 -16.00 -0.88
CA ALA A 40 24.81 -15.90 -0.86
C ALA A 40 25.34 -14.65 -0.13
N GLU A 41 24.57 -13.56 -0.09
CA GLU A 41 24.96 -12.28 0.52
C GLU A 41 24.63 -12.25 2.02
N ILE A 42 23.55 -12.93 2.42
CA ILE A 42 23.04 -12.95 3.80
C ILE A 42 23.40 -14.24 4.57
N GLY A 43 24.05 -15.21 3.92
CA GLY A 43 24.43 -16.49 4.54
C GLY A 43 23.24 -17.42 4.81
N GLU A 44 22.13 -17.24 4.11
CA GLU A 44 20.93 -18.09 4.19
C GLU A 44 20.98 -19.19 3.10
N LYS A 45 20.07 -20.17 3.20
CA LYS A 45 19.99 -21.28 2.21
C LYS A 45 19.27 -20.90 0.93
N GLU A 46 18.31 -19.99 1.03
CA GLU A 46 17.41 -19.58 -0.04
C GLU A 46 17.30 -18.06 -0.04
N ASP A 47 16.95 -17.50 -1.20
CA ASP A 47 16.73 -16.07 -1.34
C ASP A 47 15.50 -15.67 -0.50
N ARG A 48 15.60 -14.53 0.18
CA ARG A 48 14.51 -13.99 0.99
C ARG A 48 14.01 -12.69 0.37
N ARG A 49 12.69 -12.55 0.29
CA ARG A 49 12.04 -11.31 -0.13
C ARG A 49 11.43 -10.63 1.09
N SER A 50 11.66 -9.33 1.24
CA SER A 50 10.99 -8.52 2.26
C SER A 50 10.37 -7.28 1.64
N GLY A 51 9.42 -6.71 2.37
CA GLY A 51 8.73 -5.49 2.00
C GLY A 51 8.23 -4.76 3.22
N THR A 52 7.85 -3.51 2.99
CA THR A 52 7.18 -2.65 3.95
C THR A 52 6.05 -1.92 3.25
N ILE A 53 5.01 -1.62 4.01
CA ILE A 53 3.98 -0.66 3.67
C ILE A 53 4.21 0.58 4.53
N GLN A 54 4.45 1.72 3.89
CA GLN A 54 4.74 2.98 4.55
C GLN A 54 3.61 3.96 4.28
N HIS A 55 2.94 4.40 5.35
CA HIS A 55 1.82 5.32 5.28
C HIS A 55 2.30 6.75 5.47
N PHE A 56 1.91 7.61 4.53
CA PHE A 56 2.16 9.03 4.53
C PHE A 56 0.84 9.80 4.53
N GLN A 57 0.85 10.96 5.15
CA GLN A 57 -0.26 11.89 5.16
C GLN A 57 0.17 13.25 4.62
N LEU A 58 -0.63 13.79 3.71
CA LEU A 58 -0.54 15.15 3.22
C LEU A 58 -1.40 16.06 4.11
N SER A 59 -0.84 17.17 4.55
CA SER A 59 -1.55 18.23 5.26
C SER A 59 -1.40 19.55 4.51
N CYS A 60 -2.43 20.39 4.62
CA CYS A 60 -2.49 21.70 3.99
C CYS A 60 -3.02 22.69 5.02
N ASP A 61 -2.27 23.78 5.26
CA ASP A 61 -2.62 24.77 6.30
C ASP A 61 -3.83 25.64 5.91
N ASP A 62 -4.19 25.69 4.63
CA ASP A 62 -5.35 26.43 4.12
C ASP A 62 -6.33 25.47 3.42
N ALA A 63 -7.53 25.33 3.99
CA ALA A 63 -8.58 24.44 3.48
C ALA A 63 -9.34 25.03 2.28
N ALA A 64 -9.13 26.30 1.93
CA ALA A 64 -9.95 27.01 0.94
C ALA A 64 -9.27 27.17 -0.43
N SER A 65 -7.94 27.10 -0.52
CA SER A 65 -7.18 27.24 -1.77
C SER A 65 -5.85 26.50 -1.67
N THR A 66 -5.44 25.83 -2.75
CA THR A 66 -4.09 25.26 -2.87
C THR A 66 -3.08 26.27 -3.41
N ASP A 67 -3.53 27.41 -3.95
CA ASP A 67 -2.63 28.47 -4.43
C ASP A 67 -1.96 29.17 -3.25
N GLY A 68 -0.64 28.96 -3.14
CA GLY A 68 0.17 29.52 -2.06
C GLY A 68 0.03 28.78 -0.71
N ALA A 69 -0.68 27.65 -0.69
CA ALA A 69 -0.82 26.86 0.52
C ALA A 69 0.48 26.14 0.88
N ASN A 70 0.80 26.12 2.18
CA ASN A 70 1.86 25.28 2.70
C ASN A 70 1.33 23.86 2.78
N VAL A 71 1.78 23.03 1.83
CA VAL A 71 1.56 21.58 1.88
C VAL A 71 2.73 20.95 2.62
N SER A 72 2.46 20.01 3.51
CA SER A 72 3.48 19.18 4.14
C SER A 72 3.14 17.71 3.96
N VAL A 73 4.17 16.86 3.95
CA VAL A 73 4.03 15.41 3.89
C VAL A 73 4.66 14.83 5.14
N HIS A 74 3.95 13.94 5.82
CA HIS A 74 4.41 13.30 7.05
C HIS A 74 4.34 11.78 6.89
N LYS A 75 5.45 11.09 7.15
CA LYS A 75 5.42 9.63 7.33
C LYS A 75 4.80 9.33 8.69
N LEU A 76 3.69 8.61 8.72
CA LEU A 76 3.00 8.25 9.96
C LEU A 76 3.51 6.93 10.52
N GLU A 77 3.63 5.90 9.68
CA GLU A 77 4.04 4.57 10.12
C GLU A 77 4.66 3.73 8.99
N GLY A 78 5.24 2.60 9.37
CA GLY A 78 5.76 1.57 8.47
C GLY A 78 5.45 0.19 9.04
N ILE A 79 4.90 -0.69 8.20
CA ILE A 79 4.49 -2.04 8.57
C ILE A 79 5.33 -3.02 7.76
N THR A 80 6.03 -3.93 8.42
CA THR A 80 6.71 -5.04 7.74
C THR A 80 5.67 -6.04 7.23
N THR A 81 5.82 -6.45 5.98
CA THR A 81 4.91 -7.39 5.31
C THR A 81 5.48 -8.81 5.31
N SER A 82 4.69 -9.80 4.90
CA SER A 82 5.15 -11.20 4.87
C SER A 82 6.23 -11.46 3.79
N SER A 83 6.27 -10.63 2.75
CA SER A 83 7.21 -10.68 1.62
C SER A 83 7.28 -9.30 0.93
N GLY A 84 8.15 -9.12 -0.07
CA GLY A 84 8.15 -7.93 -0.92
C GLY A 84 6.82 -7.76 -1.67
N ILE A 85 6.45 -6.52 -1.97
CA ILE A 85 5.17 -6.18 -2.61
C ILE A 85 5.41 -5.69 -4.04
N PHE A 86 4.59 -6.20 -4.97
CA PHE A 86 4.65 -5.83 -6.40
C PHE A 86 3.58 -4.82 -6.82
N ASP A 87 2.41 -4.85 -6.19
CA ASP A 87 1.31 -3.94 -6.50
C ASP A 87 0.46 -3.73 -5.25
N ILE A 88 -0.04 -2.51 -5.12
CA ILE A 88 -1.02 -2.15 -4.10
C ILE A 88 -2.16 -1.42 -4.80
N LYS A 89 -3.41 -1.64 -4.36
CA LYS A 89 -4.57 -0.87 -4.85
C LYS A 89 -5.60 -0.65 -3.76
N TRP A 90 -6.02 0.60 -3.61
CA TRP A 90 -7.16 0.94 -2.78
C TRP A 90 -8.46 0.44 -3.41
N ASN A 91 -9.33 -0.11 -2.59
CA ASN A 91 -10.74 -0.14 -2.89
C ASN A 91 -11.23 1.32 -3.08
N THR A 92 -12.08 1.54 -4.08
CA THR A 92 -12.51 2.91 -4.47
C THR A 92 -13.45 3.54 -3.43
N GLU A 93 -14.15 2.72 -2.65
CA GLU A 93 -15.14 3.17 -1.68
C GLU A 93 -14.86 2.63 -0.28
N ALA A 94 -15.34 3.34 0.74
CA ALA A 94 -15.19 2.89 2.12
C ALA A 94 -15.99 1.60 2.35
N MET A 95 -15.38 0.63 3.03
CA MET A 95 -16.06 -0.56 3.55
C MET A 95 -16.20 -0.42 5.06
N ASN A 96 -17.42 -0.38 5.56
CA ASN A 96 -17.72 -0.21 6.99
C ASN A 96 -17.00 1.02 7.60
N GLY A 97 -16.94 2.13 6.85
CA GLY A 97 -16.30 3.37 7.28
C GLY A 97 -14.77 3.38 7.24
N LYS A 98 -14.14 2.35 6.66
CA LYS A 98 -12.68 2.24 6.53
C LYS A 98 -12.28 2.22 5.05
N ALA A 99 -11.13 2.79 4.71
CA ALA A 99 -10.53 2.56 3.41
C ALA A 99 -9.75 1.24 3.42
N VAL A 100 -9.88 0.43 2.36
CA VAL A 100 -9.25 -0.90 2.28
C VAL A 100 -8.21 -0.88 1.17
N LEU A 101 -7.00 -1.33 1.48
CA LEU A 101 -5.88 -1.48 0.55
C LEU A 101 -5.60 -2.97 0.36
N GLY A 102 -5.56 -3.43 -0.89
CA GLY A 102 -5.01 -4.74 -1.22
C GLY A 102 -3.53 -4.63 -1.58
N ALA A 103 -2.73 -5.64 -1.22
CA ALA A 103 -1.32 -5.74 -1.54
C ALA A 103 -0.98 -7.12 -2.13
N ALA A 104 -0.45 -7.15 -3.35
CA ALA A 104 0.00 -8.34 -4.04
C ALA A 104 1.47 -8.62 -3.70
N THR A 105 1.73 -9.75 -3.04
CA THR A 105 3.07 -10.06 -2.54
C THR A 105 3.84 -11.03 -3.43
N ALA A 106 5.15 -10.90 -3.40
CA ALA A 106 6.08 -11.83 -4.02
C ALA A 106 6.11 -13.21 -3.35
N GLY A 107 5.36 -13.41 -2.26
CA GLY A 107 5.15 -14.71 -1.62
C GLY A 107 3.87 -15.42 -2.07
N GLY A 108 3.18 -14.92 -3.11
CA GLY A 108 1.97 -15.56 -3.64
C GLY A 108 0.70 -15.24 -2.87
N SER A 109 0.74 -14.18 -2.07
CA SER A 109 -0.38 -13.80 -1.23
C SER A 109 -0.97 -12.45 -1.64
N LEU A 110 -2.27 -12.31 -1.40
CA LEU A 110 -2.96 -11.04 -1.34
C LEU A 110 -3.20 -10.71 0.13
N GLU A 111 -2.56 -9.65 0.62
CA GLU A 111 -2.81 -9.11 1.95
C GLU A 111 -3.80 -7.94 1.87
N LEU A 112 -4.55 -7.72 2.95
CA LEU A 112 -5.50 -6.63 3.08
C LEU A 112 -5.13 -5.75 4.26
N TYR A 113 -5.13 -4.44 4.05
CA TYR A 113 -4.91 -3.43 5.07
C TYR A 113 -6.12 -2.49 5.16
N GLU A 114 -6.48 -2.10 6.38
CA GLU A 114 -7.57 -1.17 6.65
C GLU A 114 -7.01 0.12 7.24
N LEU A 115 -7.34 1.24 6.59
CA LEU A 115 -7.11 2.57 7.12
C LEU A 115 -8.37 3.03 7.84
N ALA A 116 -8.26 3.22 9.15
CA ALA A 116 -9.34 3.71 10.00
C ALA A 116 -8.99 5.08 10.55
N ARG A 117 -10.03 5.89 10.81
CA ARG A 117 -9.91 7.20 11.46
C ARG A 117 -10.51 7.15 12.86
N GLU A 118 -9.72 7.57 13.84
CA GLU A 118 -10.14 7.77 15.23
C GLU A 118 -9.81 9.23 15.61
N GLY A 119 -10.80 10.13 15.49
CA GLY A 119 -10.57 11.58 15.61
C GLY A 119 -9.73 12.10 14.44
N ASP A 120 -8.63 12.79 14.73
CA ASP A 120 -7.69 13.30 13.72
C ASP A 120 -6.60 12.28 13.34
N VAL A 121 -6.56 11.13 14.02
CA VAL A 121 -5.55 10.10 13.79
C VAL A 121 -6.05 9.11 12.76
N GLN A 122 -5.22 8.84 11.74
CA GLN A 122 -5.41 7.77 10.79
C GLN A 122 -4.40 6.66 11.08
N THR A 123 -4.86 5.41 11.09
CA THR A 123 -4.00 4.24 11.33
C THR A 123 -4.31 3.15 10.34
N LEU A 124 -3.28 2.66 9.67
CA LEU A 124 -3.29 1.55 8.76
C LEU A 124 -2.98 0.26 9.51
N ARG A 125 -3.83 -0.75 9.37
CA ARG A 125 -3.66 -2.03 10.07
C ARG A 125 -3.84 -3.20 9.12
N HIS A 126 -2.99 -4.21 9.26
CA HIS A 126 -3.19 -5.48 8.58
C HIS A 126 -4.50 -6.13 9.07
N SER A 127 -5.35 -6.52 8.13
CA SER A 127 -6.74 -6.96 8.39
C SER A 127 -7.03 -8.38 7.90
N GLY A 128 -6.25 -8.89 6.96
CA GLY A 128 -6.45 -10.24 6.43
C GLY A 128 -5.44 -10.63 5.35
N LEU A 129 -5.44 -11.92 5.02
CA LEU A 129 -4.56 -12.51 4.03
C LEU A 129 -5.30 -13.64 3.30
N THR A 130 -5.08 -13.77 2.00
CA THR A 130 -5.39 -14.97 1.23
C THR A 130 -4.16 -15.38 0.44
N THR A 131 -3.91 -16.68 0.33
CA THR A 131 -2.81 -17.25 -0.45
C THR A 131 -3.37 -18.12 -1.57
N ASP A 132 -2.65 -18.24 -2.68
CA ASP A 132 -2.91 -19.34 -3.60
C ASP A 132 -2.56 -20.68 -2.93
N THR A 133 -3.19 -21.74 -3.38
CA THR A 133 -2.85 -23.14 -3.05
C THR A 133 -1.45 -23.54 -3.51
N ASN A 134 -0.86 -22.85 -4.49
CA ASN A 134 0.51 -23.09 -4.92
C ASN A 134 1.51 -22.19 -4.17
N ALA A 135 2.24 -22.78 -3.23
CA ALA A 135 3.18 -22.07 -2.36
C ALA A 135 4.38 -21.45 -3.10
N GLU A 136 4.63 -21.78 -4.37
CA GLU A 136 5.74 -21.24 -5.15
C GLU A 136 5.34 -20.10 -6.10
N SER A 137 4.05 -19.81 -6.23
CA SER A 137 3.58 -18.76 -7.15
C SER A 137 3.74 -17.37 -6.54
N MET A 138 4.00 -16.35 -7.36
CA MET A 138 4.03 -14.93 -6.98
C MET A 138 2.69 -14.26 -7.31
N CYS A 139 2.17 -13.41 -6.43
CA CYS A 139 1.01 -12.56 -6.71
C CYS A 139 1.52 -11.23 -7.28
N LEU A 140 1.30 -10.98 -8.58
CA LEU A 140 1.97 -9.91 -9.31
C LEU A 140 1.19 -8.60 -9.34
N SER A 141 -0.13 -8.68 -9.45
CA SER A 141 -1.00 -7.50 -9.56
C SER A 141 -2.38 -7.79 -9.04
N LEU A 142 -3.12 -6.73 -8.71
CA LEU A 142 -4.51 -6.82 -8.26
C LEU A 142 -5.38 -5.73 -8.90
N ASP A 143 -6.70 -5.91 -8.92
CA ASP A 143 -7.64 -4.79 -9.11
C ASP A 143 -9.02 -5.09 -8.51
N TRP A 144 -9.74 -4.01 -8.19
CA TRP A 144 -11.07 -4.05 -7.61
C TRP A 144 -12.14 -3.86 -8.69
N ASN A 145 -13.20 -4.67 -8.66
CA ASN A 145 -14.25 -4.63 -9.68
C ASN A 145 -15.27 -3.48 -9.51
N ASN A 146 -14.97 -2.50 -8.67
CA ASN A 146 -15.85 -1.37 -8.34
C ASN A 146 -15.25 0.01 -8.65
N ARG A 147 -14.15 0.06 -9.42
CA ARG A 147 -13.53 1.32 -9.84
C ARG A 147 -14.46 2.24 -10.65
N VAL A 148 -15.34 1.65 -11.46
CA VAL A 148 -16.29 2.39 -12.32
C VAL A 148 -17.71 2.36 -11.75
N HIS A 149 -18.11 1.22 -11.20
CA HIS A 149 -19.45 1.01 -10.67
C HIS A 149 -19.37 0.67 -9.19
N SER A 150 -19.98 1.51 -8.36
CA SER A 150 -20.10 1.27 -6.92
C SER A 150 -20.63 -0.13 -6.61
N ARG A 151 -20.03 -0.78 -5.61
CA ARG A 151 -20.44 -2.10 -5.13
C ARG A 151 -20.23 -2.16 -3.62
N ALA A 152 -21.30 -2.46 -2.88
CA ALA A 152 -21.25 -2.63 -1.42
C ALA A 152 -20.37 -3.81 -0.98
N GLN A 153 -20.23 -4.83 -1.84
CA GLN A 153 -19.38 -6.00 -1.63
C GLN A 153 -18.52 -6.17 -2.89
N PRO A 154 -17.41 -5.43 -3.00
CA PRO A 154 -16.55 -5.53 -4.16
C PRO A 154 -15.79 -6.86 -4.14
N SER A 155 -15.35 -7.28 -5.32
CA SER A 155 -14.47 -8.42 -5.49
C SER A 155 -13.12 -7.93 -5.99
N ILE A 156 -12.08 -8.65 -5.58
CA ILE A 156 -10.70 -8.41 -5.99
C ILE A 156 -10.26 -9.53 -6.93
N CYS A 157 -9.63 -9.16 -8.03
CA CYS A 157 -8.95 -10.08 -8.93
C CYS A 157 -7.44 -9.93 -8.72
N VAL A 158 -6.71 -11.02 -8.82
CA VAL A 158 -5.24 -11.03 -8.76
C VAL A 158 -4.66 -11.85 -9.90
N SER A 159 -3.44 -11.50 -10.32
CA SER A 159 -2.67 -12.33 -11.25
C SER A 159 -1.54 -13.05 -10.52
N HIS A 160 -1.29 -14.28 -10.95
CA HIS A 160 -0.25 -15.14 -10.39
C HIS A 160 0.72 -15.58 -11.48
N SER A 161 2.00 -15.74 -11.12
CA SER A 161 3.04 -16.29 -11.98
C SER A 161 3.85 -17.35 -11.24
N ASP A 162 4.29 -18.38 -11.95
CA ASP A 162 5.20 -19.43 -11.48
C ASP A 162 6.68 -19.17 -11.85
N GLY A 163 6.97 -18.07 -12.57
CA GLY A 163 8.32 -17.70 -12.99
C GLY A 163 8.48 -17.66 -14.51
#